data_AF-A0A7Y2DYD2-F1
#
_entry.id   AF-A0A7Y2DYD2-F1
#
_cell.length_a   1.000
_cell.length_b   1.000
_cell.length_c   1.000
_cell.angle_alpha   90.00
_cell.angle_beta   90.00
_cell.angle_gamma   90.00
#
_symmetry.space_group_name_H-M   'P 1'
#
loop_
_entity.id
_entity.type
_entity.pdbx_description
1 polymer ?
#
loop_
_entity_poly.entity_id
_entity_poly.type
_entity_poly.pdbx_seq_one_letter_code
_entity_poly.pdbx_strand_id
1 'polypeptide(L)' 'MNIRSLNNKLRSNYLILSKLVENGCNRVPENVLHSLNFDPKVVTYFDNNNNRKKIYDITFSQLEDGSVSLVKE' A
#
# COMPACT_ATOMS: atom_id res chain seq x y z
N MET A 1 8.12 -16.87 -9.77
CA MET A 1 7.68 -15.48 -10.02
C MET A 1 8.85 -14.73 -10.64
N ASN A 2 8.70 -14.17 -11.84
CA ASN A 2 9.81 -13.49 -12.52
C ASN A 2 10.11 -12.15 -11.83
N ILE A 3 11.37 -11.86 -11.49
CA ILE A 3 11.80 -10.66 -10.73
C ILE A 3 11.27 -9.37 -11.39
N ARG A 4 11.24 -9.33 -12.73
CA ARG A 4 10.67 -8.20 -13.50
C ARG A 4 9.19 -7.95 -13.20
N SER A 5 8.41 -9.01 -13.00
CA SER A 5 6.99 -8.91 -12.67
C SER A 5 6.77 -8.37 -11.26
N LEU A 6 7.62 -8.75 -10.30
CA LEU A 6 7.55 -8.24 -8.93
C LEU A 6 7.86 -6.74 -8.86
N ASN A 7 8.92 -6.28 -9.53
CA ASN A 7 9.29 -4.86 -9.57
C ASN A 7 8.20 -4.00 -10.20
N ASN A 8 7.55 -4.48 -11.28
CA ASN A 8 6.43 -3.78 -11.89
C ASN A 8 5.24 -3.66 -10.94
N LYS A 9 4.92 -4.71 -10.18
CA LYS A 9 3.85 -4.68 -9.18
C LYS A 9 4.17 -3.75 -8.02
N LEU A 10 5.41 -3.77 -7.50
CA LEU A 10 5.85 -2.85 -6.45
C LEU A 10 5.72 -1.40 -6.91
N ARG A 11 6.17 -1.08 -8.12
CA ARG A 11 6.04 0.26 -8.71
C ARG A 11 4.58 0.66 -8.89
N SER A 12 3.73 -0.24 -9.36
CA SER A 12 2.29 0.03 -9.54
C SER A 12 1.62 0.34 -8.20
N ASN A 13 1.83 -0.50 -7.19
CA ASN A 13 1.31 -0.27 -5.85
C ASN A 13 1.81 1.06 -5.28
N TYR A 14 3.10 1.34 -5.43
CA TYR A 14 3.69 2.60 -4.98
C TYR A 14 3.00 3.82 -5.60
N LEU A 15 2.79 3.81 -6.91
CA LEU A 15 2.13 4.92 -7.61
C LEU A 15 0.70 5.15 -7.13
N ILE A 16 -0.04 4.07 -6.85
CA ILE A 16 -1.39 4.15 -6.29
C ILE A 16 -1.35 4.84 -4.93
N LEU A 17 -0.51 4.34 -4.02
CA LEU A 17 -0.41 4.87 -2.67
C LEU A 17 0.13 6.31 -2.64
N SER A 18 1.16 6.62 -3.43
CA SER A 18 1.75 7.97 -3.50
C SER A 18 0.73 8.99 -3.96
N LYS A 19 -0.04 8.67 -5.01
CA LYS A 19 -1.08 9.56 -5.53
C LYS A 19 -2.19 9.80 -4.51
N LEU A 20 -2.58 8.79 -3.75
CA LEU A 20 -3.57 8.95 -2.68
C LEU A 20 -3.04 9.89 -1.59
N VAL A 21 -1.82 9.66 -1.12
CA VAL A 21 -1.20 10.51 -0.09
C VAL A 21 -0.98 11.94 -0.58
N GLU A 22 -0.51 12.13 -1.82
CA GLU A 22 -0.33 13.45 -2.45
C GLU A 22 -1.64 14.23 -2.59
N ASN A 23 -2.78 13.54 -2.75
CA ASN A 23 -4.11 14.14 -2.73
C ASN A 23 -4.66 14.40 -1.31
N GLY A 24 -3.86 14.15 -0.27
CA GLY A 24 -4.27 14.30 1.13
C GLY A 24 -5.10 13.13 1.67
N CYS A 25 -5.21 12.02 0.92
CA CYS A 25 -5.90 10.82 1.38
C CYS A 25 -4.96 9.98 2.26
N ASN A 26 -5.06 10.21 3.57
CA ASN A 26 -4.36 9.43 4.61
C ASN A 26 -5.17 8.21 5.09
N ARG A 27 -6.41 8.06 4.63
CA ARG A 27 -7.28 6.91 4.94
C ARG A 27 -8.14 6.58 3.73
N VAL A 28 -8.12 5.32 3.29
CA VAL A 28 -8.80 4.88 2.07
C VAL A 28 -9.50 3.55 2.34
N PRO A 29 -10.79 3.39 1.98
CA PRO A 29 -11.47 2.11 2.06
C PRO A 29 -10.75 1.01 1.25
N GLU A 30 -10.70 -0.23 1.77
CA GLU A 30 -9.99 -1.33 1.10
C GLU A 30 -10.56 -1.63 -0.30
N ASN A 31 -11.88 -1.51 -0.48
CA ASN A 31 -12.54 -1.68 -1.79
C ASN A 31 -12.06 -0.67 -2.85
N VAL A 32 -11.68 0.55 -2.46
CA VAL A 32 -11.11 1.55 -3.37
C VAL A 32 -9.70 1.16 -3.79
N LEU A 33 -8.89 0.60 -2.88
CA LEU A 33 -7.58 0.08 -3.26
C LEU A 33 -7.71 -1.11 -4.22
N HIS A 34 -8.67 -2.01 -3.97
CA HIS A 34 -8.97 -3.13 -4.86
C HIS A 34 -9.39 -2.66 -6.26
N SER A 35 -10.22 -1.63 -6.39
CA SER A 35 -10.62 -1.10 -7.70
C SER A 35 -9.47 -0.42 -8.46
N LEU A 36 -8.43 0.01 -7.74
CA LEU A 36 -7.20 0.55 -8.30
C LEU A 36 -6.16 -0.53 -8.66
N ASN A 37 -6.51 -1.82 -8.59
CA ASN A 37 -5.61 -2.96 -8.78
C ASN A 37 -4.44 -3.00 -7.78
N PHE A 38 -4.64 -2.51 -6.56
CA PHE A 38 -3.66 -2.64 -5.49
C PHE A 38 -3.55 -4.09 -5.03
N ASP A 39 -2.33 -4.63 -4.95
CA ASP A 39 -2.06 -5.98 -4.45
C ASP A 39 -1.39 -5.90 -3.06
N PRO A 40 -2.13 -6.07 -1.94
CA PRO A 40 -1.59 -5.94 -0.58
C PRO A 40 -0.56 -7.02 -0.20
N LYS A 41 -0.34 -8.02 -1.07
CA LYS A 41 0.70 -9.05 -0.90
C LYS A 41 2.07 -8.60 -1.43
N VAL A 42 2.10 -7.54 -2.24
CA VAL A 42 3.32 -7.01 -2.84
C VAL A 42 3.87 -5.91 -1.93
N VAL A 43 4.75 -6.30 -1.01
CA VAL A 43 5.33 -5.43 0.03
C VAL A 43 6.84 -5.59 0.12
N THR A 44 7.53 -4.53 0.55
CA THR A 44 8.99 -4.51 0.72
C THR A 44 9.43 -4.87 2.13
N TYR A 45 8.57 -4.60 3.13
CA TYR A 45 8.85 -4.87 4.54
C TYR A 45 7.53 -5.13 5.30
N PHE A 46 7.56 -6.11 6.20
CA PHE A 46 6.48 -6.48 7.10
C PHE A 46 7.01 -6.42 8.53
N ASP A 47 6.51 -5.49 9.35
CA ASP A 47 6.82 -5.47 10.78
C ASP A 47 5.82 -6.39 11.51
N ASN A 48 6.32 -7.51 12.02
CA ASN A 48 5.53 -8.49 12.76
C ASN A 48 4.87 -7.92 14.03
N ASN A 49 5.37 -6.82 14.59
CA ASN A 49 4.85 -6.27 15.84
C ASN A 49 3.71 -5.27 15.66
N ASN A 50 3.44 -4.75 14.46
CA ASN A 50 2.51 -3.63 14.28
C ASN A 50 1.54 -3.76 13.10
N ASN A 51 1.50 -4.90 12.39
CA ASN A 51 0.71 -5.08 11.15
C ASN A 51 0.96 -3.97 10.10
N ARG A 52 2.11 -3.29 10.19
CA ARG A 52 2.49 -2.21 9.28
C ARG A 52 3.22 -2.79 8.09
N LYS A 53 2.73 -2.46 6.90
CA LYS A 53 3.30 -2.84 5.62
C LYS A 53 3.93 -1.61 4.99
N LYS A 54 5.08 -1.78 4.33
CA LYS A 54 5.79 -0.64 3.71
C LYS A 54 6.16 -0.89 2.25
N ILE A 55 5.93 0.13 1.42
CA ILE A 55 6.40 0.22 0.03
C ILE A 55 7.17 1.53 -0.14
N TYR A 56 8.48 1.42 -0.32
CA TYR A 56 9.41 2.56 -0.35
C TYR A 56 9.27 3.46 0.88
N ASP A 57 8.82 4.70 0.72
CA ASP A 57 8.58 5.72 1.74
C ASP A 57 7.13 5.76 2.26
N ILE A 58 6.26 4.84 1.81
CA ILE A 58 4.85 4.80 2.22
C ILE A 58 4.57 3.58 3.09
N THR A 59 4.11 3.85 4.30
CA THR A 59 3.60 2.86 5.26
C THR A 59 2.08 2.80 5.18
N PHE A 60 1.53 1.59 5.17
CA PHE A 60 0.09 1.37 5.20
C PHE A 60 -0.31 0.26 6.20
N SER A 61 -1.48 0.41 6.80
CA SER A 61 -2.00 -0.53 7.79
C SER A 61 -3.52 -0.64 7.69
N GLN A 62 -4.03 -1.87 7.72
CA GLN A 62 -5.47 -2.14 7.74
C GLN A 62 -6.04 -1.80 9.13
N LEU A 63 -7.18 -1.11 9.13
CA LEU A 63 -7.91 -0.69 10.31
C LEU A 63 -9.10 -1.63 10.56
N GLU A 64 -9.62 -1.63 11.79
CA GLU A 64 -10.72 -2.50 12.20
C GLU A 64 -12.02 -2.27 11.42
N ASP A 65 -12.21 -1.07 10.88
CA ASP A 65 -13.39 -0.70 10.10
C ASP A 65 -13.29 -1.06 8.61
N GLY A 66 -12.26 -1.81 8.19
CA GLY A 66 -12.05 -2.22 6.81
C GLY A 66 -11.46 -1.14 5.91
N SER A 67 -10.98 -0.04 6.49
CA SER A 67 -10.20 0.97 5.77
C SER A 67 -8.68 0.74 5.95
N VAL A 68 -7.89 1.41 5.12
CA VAL A 68 -6.43 1.36 5.15
C VAL A 68 -5.91 2.77 5.45
N SER A 69 -5.12 2.88 6.51
CA SER A 69 -4.36 4.08 6.84
C SER A 69 -3.11 4.16 5.96
N LEU A 70 -2.79 5.35 5.47
CA LEU A 70 -1.64 5.64 4.61
C LEU A 70 -0.81 6.77 5.23
N VAL A 71 0.49 6.54 5.38
CA VAL A 71 1.45 7.50 5.94
C VAL A 71 2.70 7.53 5.06
N LYS A 72 3.11 8.71 4.61
CA LYS A 72 4.40 8.93 3.95
C LYS A 72 5.42 9.38 5.00
N GLU A 73 6.55 8.67 5.05
CA GLU A 73 7.67 8.92 5.99
C GLU A 73 8.81 9.70 5.36
#